data_AF-A0A7C1A4G0-F1
#
_entry.id   AF-A0A7C1A4G0-F1
#
_cell.length_a   1.000
_cell.length_b   1.000
_cell.length_c   1.000
_cell.angle_alpha   90.00
_cell.angle_beta   90.00
_cell.angle_gamma   90.00
#
_symmetry.space_group_name_H-M   'P 1'
#
loop_
_entity.id
_entity.type
_entity.pdbx_description
1 polymer ?
#
loop_
_entity_poly.entity_id
_entity_poly.type
_entity_poly.pdbx_seq_one_letter_code
_entity_poly.pdbx_strand_id
1 'polypeptide(L)'
;MKTSARVGIAAGAAALLCASLAVYAANGPDIALGKRLHNQSCLACHNPSVYTRPNHKIRSLAALRTQVTGCRQAVGVHWSPAERADVIDYLNRTFYHFDEGSRHHG
;
A
#
# COMPACT_ATOMS: atom_id res chain seq x y z
N MET A 1 22.08 74.57 -15.27
CA MET A 1 22.31 74.25 -13.84
C MET A 1 22.77 72.79 -13.70
N LYS A 2 23.37 72.44 -12.55
CA LYS A 2 23.96 71.13 -12.17
C LYS A 2 22.95 70.30 -11.32
N THR A 3 22.97 68.97 -11.16
CA THR A 3 23.75 67.84 -11.74
C THR A 3 23.07 66.49 -11.40
N SER A 4 23.33 65.44 -12.20
CA SER A 4 23.49 64.01 -11.81
C SER A 4 22.48 63.26 -10.93
N ALA A 5 21.87 62.23 -11.54
CA ALA A 5 21.80 60.82 -11.11
C ALA A 5 21.30 60.39 -9.71
N ARG A 6 20.49 59.31 -9.70
CA ARG A 6 20.78 58.07 -8.93
C ARG A 6 20.01 56.87 -9.48
N VAL A 7 20.68 55.72 -9.52
CA VAL A 7 20.11 54.41 -9.88
C VAL A 7 19.44 53.81 -8.64
N GLY A 8 18.20 53.32 -8.80
CA GLY A 8 17.51 52.52 -7.79
C GLY A 8 17.43 51.06 -8.20
N ILE A 9 18.34 50.23 -7.69
CA ILE A 9 18.20 48.76 -7.74
C ILE A 9 17.23 48.38 -6.62
N ALA A 10 16.10 47.75 -6.95
CA ALA A 10 15.13 47.28 -5.98
C ALA A 10 14.67 45.85 -6.29
N ALA A 11 14.79 44.98 -5.27
CA ALA A 11 14.16 43.67 -5.11
C ALA A 11 14.31 42.65 -6.25
N GLY A 12 15.14 41.63 -6.01
CA GLY A 12 15.22 40.46 -6.90
C GLY A 12 13.96 39.62 -6.86
N ALA A 13 13.46 39.23 -8.03
CA ALA A 13 12.45 38.18 -8.18
C ALA A 13 13.08 36.80 -7.96
N ALA A 14 13.38 36.47 -6.69
CA ALA A 14 13.63 35.10 -6.28
C ALA A 14 12.31 34.32 -6.45
N ALA A 15 12.12 33.71 -7.61
CA ALA A 15 10.99 32.83 -7.90
C ALA A 15 11.09 31.58 -7.03
N LEU A 16 10.58 31.69 -5.80
CA LEU A 16 10.40 30.59 -4.86
C LEU A 16 9.44 29.58 -5.47
N LEU A 17 10.02 28.59 -6.14
CA LEU A 17 9.35 27.40 -6.61
C LEU A 17 8.97 26.57 -5.37
N CYS A 18 7.89 26.97 -4.70
CA CYS A 18 7.27 26.20 -3.61
C CYS A 18 6.71 24.91 -4.19
N ALA A 19 7.59 23.91 -4.34
CA ALA A 19 7.23 22.55 -4.66
C ALA A 19 6.26 22.06 -3.58
N SER A 20 4.98 21.94 -3.95
CA SER A 20 3.95 21.41 -3.08
C SER A 20 4.21 19.92 -2.85
N LEU A 21 4.95 19.58 -1.80
CA LEU A 21 5.01 18.21 -1.32
C LEU A 21 3.61 17.84 -0.80
N ALA A 22 2.83 17.20 -1.67
CA ALA A 22 1.62 16.51 -1.26
C ALA A 22 2.03 15.36 -0.33
N VAL A 23 2.01 15.61 0.98
CA VAL A 23 2.15 14.59 2.01
C VAL A 23 0.96 13.64 1.87
N TYR A 24 1.15 12.53 1.18
CA TYR A 24 0.25 11.40 1.26
C TYR A 24 0.36 10.85 2.69
N ALA A 25 -0.61 11.22 3.52
CA ALA A 25 -0.81 10.58 4.81
C ALA A 25 -1.08 9.09 4.55
N ALA A 26 -0.08 8.25 4.85
CA ALA A 26 -0.24 6.81 4.85
C ALA A 26 -1.10 6.43 6.05
N ASN A 27 -2.42 6.48 5.86
CA ASN A 27 -3.36 5.83 6.77
C ASN A 27 -2.99 4.35 6.88
N GLY A 28 -3.13 3.78 8.08
CA GLY A 28 -2.90 2.34 8.28
C GLY A 28 -3.87 1.49 7.45
N PRO A 29 -3.63 0.16 7.34
CA PRO A 29 -4.33 -0.70 6.39
C PRO A 29 -5.86 -0.61 6.46
N ASP A 30 -6.51 -0.35 5.31
CA ASP A 30 -7.97 -0.31 5.18
C ASP A 30 -8.52 -1.74 5.00
N ILE A 31 -8.89 -2.35 6.12
CA ILE A 31 -9.48 -3.69 6.17
C ILE A 31 -10.76 -3.81 5.33
N ALA A 32 -11.54 -2.74 5.16
CA ALA A 32 -12.77 -2.76 4.37
C ALA A 32 -12.46 -2.75 2.85
N LEU A 33 -11.44 -2.00 2.42
CA LEU A 33 -10.90 -2.07 1.07
C LEU A 33 -10.27 -3.44 0.80
N GLY A 34 -9.44 -3.93 1.72
CA GLY A 34 -8.81 -5.25 1.65
C GLY A 34 -9.84 -6.38 1.45
N LYS A 35 -10.93 -6.38 2.23
CA LYS A 35 -12.05 -7.33 2.08
C LYS A 35 -12.73 -7.24 0.71
N ARG A 36 -12.96 -6.03 0.20
CA ARG A 36 -13.61 -5.80 -1.10
C ARG A 36 -12.75 -6.31 -2.26
N LEU A 37 -11.48 -5.92 -2.31
CA LEU A 37 -10.52 -6.37 -3.33
C LEU A 37 -10.32 -7.89 -3.28
N HIS A 38 -10.18 -8.44 -2.07
CA HIS A 38 -10.13 -9.88 -1.83
C HIS A 38 -11.34 -10.61 -2.43
N ASN A 39 -12.56 -10.14 -2.15
CA ASN A 39 -13.78 -10.80 -2.62
C ASN A 39 -13.93 -10.69 -4.14
N GLN A 40 -13.52 -9.58 -4.75
CA GLN A 40 -13.56 -9.38 -6.20
C GLN A 40 -12.53 -10.24 -6.96
N SER A 41 -11.39 -10.55 -6.36
CA SER A 41 -10.28 -11.22 -7.06
C SER A 41 -10.02 -12.66 -6.58
N CYS A 42 -9.91 -12.90 -5.28
CA CYS A 42 -9.62 -14.23 -4.75
C CYS A 42 -10.85 -15.15 -4.75
N LEU A 43 -12.04 -14.60 -4.47
CA LEU A 43 -13.28 -15.38 -4.43
C LEU A 43 -13.99 -15.50 -5.79
N ALA A 44 -13.43 -14.92 -6.86
CA ALA A 44 -13.93 -15.12 -8.22
C ALA A 44 -13.81 -16.59 -8.69
N CYS A 45 -12.78 -17.30 -8.23
CA CYS A 45 -12.48 -18.69 -8.61
C CYS A 45 -12.37 -19.65 -7.41
N HIS A 46 -12.47 -19.16 -6.17
CA HIS A 46 -12.33 -19.96 -4.96
C HIS A 46 -13.47 -19.68 -3.98
N ASN A 47 -13.84 -20.68 -3.18
CA ASN A 47 -14.73 -20.50 -2.04
C ASN A 47 -13.90 -20.29 -0.75
N PRO A 48 -14.46 -19.69 0.32
CA PRO A 48 -13.70 -19.36 1.54
C PRO A 48 -13.09 -20.55 2.32
N SER A 49 -13.44 -21.81 2.04
CA SER A 49 -12.83 -22.96 2.74
C SER A 49 -11.33 -23.12 2.50
N VAL A 50 -10.79 -22.45 1.47
CA VAL A 50 -9.34 -22.47 1.18
C VAL A 50 -8.48 -21.92 2.33
N TYR A 51 -9.03 -21.08 3.22
CA TYR A 51 -8.34 -20.53 4.39
C TYR A 51 -8.37 -21.46 5.61
N THR A 52 -9.40 -22.32 5.74
CA THR A 52 -9.66 -23.13 6.93
C THR A 52 -9.44 -24.64 6.73
N ARG A 53 -9.21 -25.11 5.49
CA ARG A 53 -8.97 -26.52 5.20
C ARG A 53 -7.77 -27.10 5.97
N PRO A 54 -7.83 -28.36 6.47
CA PRO A 54 -6.79 -28.94 7.33
C PRO A 54 -5.37 -28.96 6.71
N ASN A 55 -5.29 -29.09 5.39
CA ASN A 55 -4.02 -29.20 4.65
C ASN A 55 -3.44 -27.85 4.18
N HIS A 56 -3.88 -26.70 4.74
CA HIS A 56 -3.33 -25.40 4.36
C HIS A 56 -1.82 -25.31 4.61
N LYS A 57 -1.12 -24.58 3.74
CA LYS A 57 0.36 -24.49 3.72
C LYS A 57 0.90 -23.13 4.14
N ILE A 58 0.03 -22.14 4.33
CA ILE A 58 0.42 -20.81 4.81
C ILE A 58 0.57 -20.90 6.34
N ARG A 59 1.80 -20.67 6.84
CA ARG A 59 2.17 -20.84 8.25
C ARG A 59 2.90 -19.62 8.85
N SER A 60 2.98 -18.52 8.09
CA SER A 60 3.60 -17.26 8.52
C SER A 60 3.06 -16.09 7.71
N LEU A 61 3.20 -14.87 8.25
CA LEU A 61 2.83 -13.65 7.54
C LEU A 61 3.66 -13.46 6.26
N ALA A 62 4.92 -13.89 6.26
CA ALA A 62 5.75 -13.92 5.05
C ALA A 62 5.19 -14.85 3.97
N ALA A 63 4.75 -16.07 4.33
CA ALA A 63 4.11 -16.97 3.39
C ALA A 63 2.78 -16.41 2.85
N LEU A 64 2.00 -15.72 3.69
CA LEU A 64 0.76 -15.04 3.28
C LEU A 64 1.04 -13.90 2.28
N ARG A 65 2.05 -13.06 2.54
CA ARG A 65 2.52 -11.99 1.63
C ARG A 65 2.89 -12.53 0.24
N THR A 66 3.58 -13.67 0.19
CA THR A 66 3.91 -14.39 -1.06
C THR A 66 2.67 -14.96 -1.74
N GLN A 67 1.78 -15.63 -0.99
CA GLN A 67 0.56 -16.23 -1.53
C GLN A 67 -0.38 -15.19 -2.16
N VAL A 68 -0.61 -14.05 -1.48
CA VAL A 68 -1.43 -12.95 -2.03
C VAL A 68 -0.79 -12.39 -3.30
N THR A 69 0.55 -12.36 -3.37
CA THR A 69 1.25 -11.93 -4.59
C THR A 69 1.04 -12.88 -5.77
N GLY A 70 1.14 -14.19 -5.55
CA GLY A 70 0.84 -15.20 -6.56
C GLY A 70 -0.63 -15.18 -7.00
N CYS A 71 -1.58 -15.11 -6.05
CA CYS A 71 -3.02 -15.00 -6.37
C CYS A 71 -3.32 -13.79 -7.25
N ARG A 72 -2.77 -12.62 -6.89
CA ARG A 72 -2.92 -11.37 -7.64
C ARG A 72 -2.44 -11.50 -9.09
N GLN A 73 -1.27 -12.13 -9.28
CA GLN A 73 -0.70 -12.37 -10.61
C GLN A 73 -1.55 -13.35 -11.44
N ALA A 74 -2.02 -14.44 -10.82
CA ALA A 74 -2.82 -15.46 -11.49
C ALA A 74 -4.17 -14.93 -12.02
N VAL A 75 -4.76 -13.93 -11.36
CA VAL A 75 -6.01 -13.27 -11.80
C VAL A 75 -5.77 -11.97 -12.58
N GLY A 76 -4.52 -11.60 -12.86
CA GLY A 76 -4.17 -10.45 -13.70
C GLY A 76 -4.50 -9.06 -13.13
N VAL A 77 -4.69 -8.92 -11.81
CA VAL A 77 -5.08 -7.63 -11.19
C VAL A 77 -3.87 -6.81 -10.74
N HIS A 78 -3.90 -5.50 -10.94
CA HIS A 78 -2.76 -4.59 -10.70
C HIS A 78 -2.97 -3.70 -9.47
N TRP A 79 -3.05 -4.31 -8.28
CA TRP A 79 -3.08 -3.57 -7.01
C TRP A 79 -1.76 -2.83 -6.72
N SER A 80 -1.89 -1.62 -6.21
CA SER A 80 -0.81 -0.85 -5.59
C SER A 80 -0.20 -1.56 -4.37
N PRO A 81 0.95 -1.11 -3.86
CA PRO A 81 1.54 -1.66 -2.64
C PRO A 81 0.61 -1.55 -1.42
N ALA A 82 -0.15 -0.45 -1.30
CA ALA A 82 -1.10 -0.20 -0.20
C ALA A 82 -2.30 -1.15 -0.27
N GLU A 83 -3.00 -1.19 -1.40
CA GLU A 83 -4.14 -2.11 -1.62
C GLU A 83 -3.77 -3.58 -1.41
N ARG A 84 -2.54 -3.97 -1.79
CA ARG A 84 -2.02 -5.31 -1.50
C ARG A 84 -1.82 -5.53 0.00
N ALA A 85 -1.28 -4.54 0.72
CA ALA A 85 -1.16 -4.60 2.17
C ALA A 85 -2.54 -4.74 2.83
N ASP A 86 -3.53 -3.97 2.41
CA ASP A 86 -4.92 -4.06 2.89
C ASP A 86 -5.52 -5.47 2.74
N VAL A 87 -5.30 -6.12 1.59
CA VAL A 87 -5.75 -7.50 1.35
C VAL A 87 -5.03 -8.50 2.26
N ILE A 88 -3.71 -8.33 2.47
CA ILE A 88 -2.92 -9.18 3.39
C ILE A 88 -3.42 -8.99 4.82
N ASP A 89 -3.65 -7.75 5.25
CA ASP A 89 -4.09 -7.41 6.60
C ASP A 89 -5.50 -7.93 6.87
N TYR A 90 -6.43 -7.78 5.91
CA TYR A 90 -7.75 -8.38 5.98
C TYR A 90 -7.68 -9.90 6.15
N LEU A 91 -6.91 -10.59 5.29
CA LEU A 91 -6.74 -12.04 5.37
C LEU A 91 -6.11 -12.47 6.69
N ASN A 92 -5.09 -11.74 7.14
CA ASN A 92 -4.38 -12.07 8.38
C ASN A 92 -5.31 -11.91 9.59
N ARG A 93 -6.00 -10.78 9.73
CA ARG A 93 -6.91 -10.51 10.86
C ARG A 93 -8.17 -11.38 10.86
N THR A 94 -8.58 -11.92 9.71
CA THR A 94 -9.83 -12.70 9.59
C THR A 94 -9.62 -14.22 9.69
N PHE A 95 -8.46 -14.74 9.27
CA PHE A 95 -8.25 -16.19 9.12
C PHE A 95 -6.96 -16.74 9.73
N TYR A 96 -5.87 -15.97 9.76
CA TYR A 96 -4.53 -16.52 10.04
C TYR A 96 -3.91 -16.08 11.37
N HIS A 97 -4.20 -14.85 11.81
CA HIS A 97 -3.80 -14.28 13.10
C HIS A 97 -2.29 -14.35 13.38
N PHE A 98 -1.45 -14.14 12.36
CA PHE A 98 0.00 -14.10 12.50
C PHE A 98 0.49 -12.73 13.00
N ASP A 99 1.45 -12.72 13.92
CA ASP A 99 2.16 -11.50 14.33
C ASP A 99 3.14 -11.01 13.24
N GLU A 100 3.47 -9.72 13.23
CA GLU A 100 4.50 -9.14 12.35
C GLU A 100 5.88 -9.80 12.51
N GLY A 101 6.16 -10.35 13.71
CA GLY A 101 7.38 -11.08 14.03
C GLY A 101 7.37 -12.57 13.66
N SER A 102 6.30 -13.10 13.05
CA SER A 102 6.17 -14.52 12.67
C SER A 102 7.12 -14.94 11.55
N ARG A 103 8.40 -15.09 11.89
CA ARG A 103 9.42 -15.61 10.98
C ARG A 103 9.07 -17.05 10.59
N HIS A 104 9.55 -17.45 9.41
CA HIS A 104 9.30 -18.76 8.85
C HIS A 104 9.96 -19.85 9.73
N HIS A 105 9.19 -20.42 10.65
CA HIS A 105 9.50 -21.73 11.23
C HIS A 105 9.16 -22.76 10.15
N GLY A 106 10.19 -23.21 9.43
CA GLY A 106 10.15 -24.37 8.55
C GLY A 106 10.44 -25.64 9.33
#